data_AF-A0A918SRE6-F1
#
_entry.id   AF-A0A918SRE6-F1
#
_cell.length_a   1.000
_cell.length_b   1.000
_cell.length_c   1.000
_cell.angle_alpha   90.00
_cell.angle_beta   90.00
_cell.angle_gamma   90.00
#
_symmetry.space_group_name_H-M   'P 1'
#
loop_
_entity.id
_entity.type
_entity.pdbx_description
1 polymer ?
#
loop_
_entity_poly.entity_id
_entity_poly.type
_entity_poly.pdbx_seq_one_letter_code
_entity_poly.pdbx_strand_id
1 'polypeptide(L)' 'MALPAAPTREEVARLCAELAAAPPGDVRCRVDAAADGLAAVDALARLALAARRAGHRLTFHGAGPGLTALLRLTGLDQVL' A
#
# COMPACT_ATOMS: atom_id res chain seq x y z
N MET A 1 3.50 9.12 3.15
CA MET A 1 3.88 8.26 2.00
C MET A 1 2.80 8.34 0.93
N ALA A 2 3.13 8.17 -0.36
CA ALA A 2 2.15 8.12 -1.43
C ALA A 2 2.48 7.03 -2.46
N LEU A 3 1.45 6.34 -2.95
CA LEU A 3 1.52 5.37 -4.03
C LEU A 3 1.02 6.03 -5.33
N PRO A 4 1.82 6.07 -6.41
CA PRO A 4 1.39 6.60 -7.70
C PRO A 4 0.36 5.68 -8.39
N ALA A 5 -0.28 6.17 -9.45
CA ALA A 5 -1.26 5.40 -10.22
C ALA A 5 -0.69 4.09 -10.80
N ALA A 6 0.57 4.10 -11.25
CA ALA A 6 1.26 2.94 -11.78
C ALA A 6 2.56 2.70 -10.99
N PRO A 7 2.49 2.05 -9.81
CA PRO A 7 3.66 1.83 -8.99
C PRO A 7 4.61 0.83 -9.64
N THR A 8 5.88 1.20 -9.76
CA THR A 8 6.93 0.29 -10.23
C THR A 8 7.44 -0.58 -9.09
N ARG A 9 8.03 -1.74 -9.45
CA ARG A 9 8.61 -2.66 -8.46
C ARG A 9 9.73 -2.02 -7.64
N GLU A 10 10.52 -1.14 -8.25
CA GLU A 10 11.62 -0.44 -7.58
C GLU A 10 11.11 0.58 -6.57
N GLU A 11 10.09 1.37 -6.91
CA GLU A 11 9.47 2.32 -5.98
C GLU A 11 8.86 1.60 -4.77
N VAL A 12 8.15 0.49 -4.99
CA VAL A 12 7.58 -0.31 -3.89
C VAL A 12 8.70 -0.87 -3.02
N ALA A 13 9.80 -1.35 -3.61
CA ALA A 13 10.94 -1.86 -2.85
C ALA A 13 11.59 -0.76 -1.98
N ARG A 14 11.75 0.46 -2.53
CA ARG A 14 12.26 1.62 -1.79
C ARG A 14 11.36 1.98 -0.61
N LEU A 15 10.05 2.08 -0.84
CA LEU A 15 9.08 2.39 0.23
C LEU A 15 9.04 1.31 1.33
N CYS A 16 9.16 0.03 0.96
CA CYS A 16 9.30 -1.06 1.93
C CYS A 16 10.57 -0.92 2.78
N ALA A 17 11.70 -0.53 2.17
CA ALA A 17 12.95 -0.31 2.89
C ALA A 17 12.87 0.90 3.84
N GLU A 18 12.20 1.98 3.42
CA GLU A 18 11.93 3.14 4.27
C GLU A 18 11.09 2.75 5.50
N LEU A 19 10.05 1.92 5.32
CA LEU A 19 9.27 1.38 6.44
C LEU A 19 10.14 0.51 7.36
N ALA A 20 11.01 -0.33 6.81
CA ALA A 20 11.86 -1.19 7.62
C ALA A 20 12.90 -0.42 8.46
N ALA A 21 13.35 0.75 7.98
CA ALA A 21 14.33 1.59 8.66
C ALA A 21 13.69 2.59 9.66
N ALA A 22 12.39 2.86 9.53
CA ALA A 22 11.69 3.79 10.40
C ALA A 22 11.34 3.16 11.76
N PRO A 23 11.27 3.95 12.85
CA PRO A 23 10.75 3.46 14.12
C PRO A 23 9.25 3.15 14.01
N PRO A 24 8.75 2.12 14.72
CA PRO A 24 7.36 1.67 14.62
C PRO A 24 6.38 2.80 14.96
N GLY A 25 5.27 2.87 14.21
CA GLY A 25 4.28 3.93 14.37
C GLY A 25 3.14 3.86 13.35
N ASP A 26 2.27 4.87 13.41
CA ASP A 26 1.14 5.01 12.49
C ASP A 26 1.57 5.63 11.16
N VAL A 27 1.27 4.93 10.06
CA VAL A 27 1.59 5.41 8.71
C VAL A 27 0.30 5.50 7.90
N ARG A 28 0.03 6.68 7.35
CA ARG A 28 -1.02 6.89 6.35
C ARG A 28 -0.39 7.00 4.97
N CYS A 29 -0.77 6.10 4.07
CA CYS A 29 -0.32 6.11 2.68
C CYS A 29 -1.47 6.57 1.77
N ARG A 30 -1.22 7.63 1.01
CA ARG A 30 -2.16 8.12 0.00
C ARG A 30 -2.01 7.29 -1.25
N VAL A 31 -3.11 6.73 -1.75
CA VAL A 31 -3.16 6.03 -3.03
C VAL A 31 -3.69 7.00 -4.07
N ASP A 32 -3.04 7.04 -5.24
CA ASP A 32 -3.59 7.78 -6.37
C ASP A 32 -4.96 7.20 -6.77
N ALA A 33 -5.95 8.06 -7.01
CA ALA A 33 -7.30 7.62 -7.34
C ALA A 33 -7.37 6.90 -8.71
N ALA A 34 -6.38 7.15 -9.59
CA ALA A 34 -6.24 6.46 -10.85
C ALA A 34 -5.46 5.13 -10.74
N ALA A 35 -4.95 4.76 -9.55
CA ALA A 35 -4.34 3.46 -9.34
C ALA A 35 -5.38 2.34 -9.48
N ASP A 36 -5.08 1.35 -10.31
CA ASP A 36 -5.97 0.22 -10.57
C ASP A 36 -5.20 -1.08 -10.83
N GLY A 37 -5.95 -2.15 -11.04
CA GLY A 37 -5.42 -3.46 -11.42
C GLY A 37 -4.63 -4.17 -10.31
N LEU A 38 -4.12 -5.35 -10.66
CA LEU A 38 -3.41 -6.23 -9.72
C LEU A 38 -2.01 -5.72 -9.36
N ALA A 39 -1.40 -4.87 -10.19
CA ALA A 39 -0.12 -4.26 -9.87
C ALA A 39 -0.23 -3.32 -8.65
N ALA A 40 -1.28 -2.50 -8.60
CA ALA A 40 -1.57 -1.69 -7.42
C ALA A 40 -1.90 -2.56 -6.20
N VAL A 41 -2.66 -3.64 -6.36
CA VAL A 41 -2.96 -4.58 -5.27
C VAL A 41 -1.68 -5.24 -4.71
N ASP A 42 -0.79 -5.74 -5.56
CA ASP A 42 0.49 -6.34 -5.13
C ASP A 42 1.36 -5.30 -4.41
N ALA A 43 1.41 -4.06 -4.91
CA ALA A 43 2.14 -2.97 -4.26
C ALA A 43 1.60 -2.69 -2.84
N LEU A 44 0.27 -2.57 -2.69
CA LEU A 44 -0.38 -2.36 -1.39
C LEU A 44 -0.13 -3.52 -0.43
N ALA A 45 -0.24 -4.76 -0.92
CA ALA A 45 -0.01 -5.97 -0.12
C ALA A 45 1.43 -6.03 0.41
N ARG A 46 2.42 -5.71 -0.44
CA ARG A 46 3.84 -5.65 -0.05
C ARG A 46 4.11 -4.58 1.00
N LEU A 47 3.54 -3.39 0.82
CA LEU A 47 3.67 -2.29 1.79
C LEU A 47 3.04 -2.65 3.13
N ALA A 48 1.83 -3.21 3.13
CA ALA A 48 1.16 -3.66 4.34
C ALA A 48 1.97 -4.76 5.05
N LEU A 49 2.55 -5.69 4.30
CA LEU A 49 3.40 -6.73 4.86
C LEU A 49 4.71 -6.17 5.45
N ALA A 50 5.37 -5.24 4.77
CA ALA A 50 6.58 -4.57 5.26
C ALA A 50 6.30 -3.77 6.54
N ALA A 51 5.23 -2.98 6.54
CA ALA A 51 4.77 -2.23 7.70
C ALA A 51 4.51 -3.15 8.90
N ARG A 52 3.75 -4.24 8.71
CA ARG A 52 3.45 -5.21 9.78
C ARG A 52 4.71 -5.85 10.35
N ARG A 53 5.69 -6.18 9.51
CA ARG A 53 6.98 -6.76 9.94
C ARG A 53 7.83 -5.78 10.76
N ALA A 54 7.76 -4.49 10.44
CA ALA A 54 8.45 -3.43 11.17
C ALA A 54 7.61 -2.86 12.34
N GLY A 55 6.44 -3.41 12.62
CA GLY A 55 5.60 -2.98 13.75
C GLY A 55 4.80 -1.69 13.50
N HIS A 56 4.66 -1.27 12.25
CA HIS A 56 3.81 -0.14 11.88
C HIS A 56 2.35 -0.54 11.71
N ARG A 57 1.46 0.41 12.00
CA ARG A 57 0.05 0.34 11.60
C ARG A 57 -0.15 1.20 10.36
N LEU A 58 -0.20 0.53 9.21
CA LEU A 58 -0.36 1.17 7.90
C LEU A 58 -1.85 1.20 7.49
N THR A 59 -2.32 2.35 7.03
CA THR A 59 -3.67 2.56 6.48
C THR A 59 -3.60 3.27 5.13
N PHE A 60 -4.52 2.95 4.21
CA PHE A 60 -4.53 3.47 2.84
C PHE A 60 -5.76 4.33 2.59
N HIS A 61 -5.57 5.50 1.96
CA HIS A 61 -6.68 6.38 1.63
C HIS A 61 -6.54 6.94 0.22
N GLY A 62 -7.67 7.28 -0.41
CA GLY A 62 -7.70 7.84 -1.76
C GLY A 62 -7.79 6.81 -2.90
N ALA A 63 -7.84 5.51 -2.59
CA ALA A 63 -8.04 4.48 -3.60
C ALA A 63 -9.39 4.68 -4.33
N GLY A 64 -9.35 4.62 -5.67
CA GLY A 64 -10.55 4.66 -6.49
C GLY A 64 -11.42 3.41 -6.36
N PRO A 65 -12.69 3.46 -6.80
CA PRO A 65 -13.66 2.39 -6.59
C PRO A 65 -13.25 1.06 -7.23
N GLY A 66 -12.57 1.09 -8.38
CA GLY A 66 -12.07 -0.11 -9.06
C GLY A 66 -11.03 -0.87 -8.22
N LEU A 67 -10.05 -0.16 -7.67
CA LEU A 67 -9.05 -0.74 -6.78
C LEU A 67 -9.68 -1.21 -5.46
N THR A 68 -10.61 -0.45 -4.88
CA THR A 68 -11.36 -0.88 -3.69
C THR A 68 -12.10 -2.21 -3.95
N ALA A 69 -12.72 -2.38 -5.12
CA ALA A 69 -13.38 -3.63 -5.48
C ALA A 69 -12.39 -4.80 -5.58
N LEU A 70 -11.22 -4.59 -6.19
CA LEU A 70 -10.16 -5.61 -6.27
C LEU A 70 -9.60 -5.99 -4.88
N LEU A 71 -9.43 -5.02 -3.99
CA LEU A 71 -8.98 -5.28 -2.62
C LEU A 71 -9.99 -6.15 -1.86
N ARG A 72 -11.30 -5.87 -2.01
CA ARG A 72 -12.35 -6.72 -1.43
C ARG A 72 -12.34 -8.14 -2.01
N LEU A 73 -12.19 -8.26 -3.33
CA LEU A 73 -12.12 -9.56 -4.01
C LEU A 73 -10.93 -10.40 -3.57
N THR A 74 -9.81 -9.75 -3.20
CA THR A 74 -8.59 -10.42 -2.74
C THR A 74 -8.51 -10.59 -1.23
N GLY A 75 -9.50 -10.10 -0.46
CA GLY A 75 -9.47 -10.13 1.01
C GLY A 75 -8.37 -9.25 1.60
N LEU A 76 -8.09 -8.12 0.95
CA LEU A 76 -7.12 -7.10 1.34
C LEU A 76 -7.77 -5.77 1.73
N ASP A 77 -9.10 -5.69 1.81
CA ASP A 77 -9.80 -4.45 2.15
C ASP A 77 -9.60 -4.01 3.61
N GLN A 78 -9.15 -4.89 4.50
CA GLN A 78 -8.76 -4.55 5.88
C GLN A 78 -7.56 -3.59 5.97
N VAL A 79 -6.82 -3.39 4.87
CA VAL A 79 -5.68 -2.46 4.85
C VAL A 79 -6.07 -1.03 4.47
N LEU A 80 -7.30 -0.83 3.97
CA LEU A 80 -7.85 0.50 3.69
C LEU A 80 -7.95 1.31 4.99
#